data_AF-A0A542X866-F1
#
_entry.id   AF-A0A542X866-F1
#
_cell.length_a   1.000
_cell.length_b   1.000
_cell.length_c   1.000
_cell.angle_alpha   90.00
_cell.angle_beta   90.00
_cell.angle_gamma   90.00
#
_symmetry.space_group_name_H-M   'P 1'
#
loop_
_entity.id
_entity.type
_entity.pdbx_description
1 polymer ?
#
loop_
_entity_poly.entity_id
_entity_poly.type
_entity_poly.pdbx_seq_one_letter_code
_entity_poly.pdbx_strand_id
1 'polypeptide(L)'
;MGRVLIPLLGLAVVVYALADCIQTPDDRVRHLPKPAWIGVIALVPVVGAIVWLVVGRSRRTSFGPPRGRPPGPRGPDDDPDFLRGL
;
A
#
# COMPACT_ATOMS: atom_id res chain seq x y z
N MET A 1 -22.93 -23.29 10.70
CA MET A 1 -21.58 -22.73 10.93
C MET A 1 -21.28 -21.43 10.16
N GLY A 2 -21.91 -21.16 9.00
CA GLY A 2 -21.70 -19.92 8.22
C GLY A 2 -22.09 -18.59 8.89
N ARG A 3 -22.88 -18.63 9.97
CA ARG A 3 -23.37 -17.43 10.68
C ARG A 3 -22.24 -16.66 11.39
N VAL A 4 -21.15 -17.34 11.75
CA VAL A 4 -19.98 -16.74 12.42
C VAL A 4 -18.94 -16.30 11.40
N LEU A 5 -18.88 -16.95 10.23
CA LEU A 5 -17.94 -16.63 9.16
C LEU A 5 -18.11 -15.20 8.62
N ILE A 6 -19.35 -14.75 8.44
CA ILE A 6 -19.66 -13.41 7.91
C ILE A 6 -19.13 -12.28 8.82
N PRO A 7 -19.46 -12.23 10.13
CA PRO A 7 -18.94 -11.18 10.99
C PRO A 7 -17.43 -11.26 11.17
N LEU A 8 -16.85 -12.48 11.17
CA LEU A 8 -15.41 -12.67 11.30
C LEU A 8 -14.65 -12.17 10.07
N LEU A 9 -15.19 -12.40 8.87
CA LEU A 9 -14.65 -11.85 7.63
C LEU A 9 -14.77 -10.32 7.62
N GLY A 10 -15.92 -9.78 8.03
CA GLY A 10 -16.11 -8.34 8.16
C GLY A 10 -15.10 -7.72 9.11
N LEU A 11 -14.89 -8.33 10.28
CA LEU A 11 -13.88 -7.91 11.24
C LEU A 11 -12.46 -7.97 10.66
N ALA A 12 -12.11 -9.05 9.97
CA ALA A 12 -10.80 -9.19 9.33
C ALA A 12 -10.54 -8.09 8.30
N VAL A 13 -11.55 -7.75 7.47
CA VAL A 13 -11.47 -6.67 6.49
C VAL A 13 -11.26 -5.32 7.17
N VAL A 14 -11.98 -5.05 8.27
CA VAL A 14 -11.86 -3.82 9.05
C VAL A 14 -10.46 -3.69 9.64
N VAL A 15 -9.99 -4.72 10.34
CA VAL A 15 -8.67 -4.73 10.96
C VAL A 15 -7.58 -4.56 9.90
N TYR A 16 -7.70 -5.26 8.77
CA TYR A 16 -6.78 -5.13 7.66
C TYR A 16 -6.76 -3.69 7.10
N ALA A 17 -7.92 -3.10 6.83
CA ALA A 17 -8.00 -1.74 6.32
C ALA A 17 -7.45 -0.71 7.31
N LEU A 18 -7.66 -0.90 8.61
CA LEU A 18 -7.14 -0.01 9.64
C LEU A 18 -5.61 -0.11 9.73
N ALA A 19 -5.06 -1.33 9.71
CA ALA A 19 -3.63 -1.57 9.66
C ALA A 19 -2.99 -0.99 8.40
N ASP A 20 -3.62 -1.19 7.24
CA ASP A 20 -3.21 -0.65 5.94
C ASP A 20 -3.27 0.90 5.95
N CYS A 21 -4.30 1.49 6.57
CA CYS A 21 -4.42 2.93 6.74
C CYS A 21 -3.30 3.51 7.62
N ILE A 22 -2.97 2.86 8.73
CA ILE A 22 -1.92 3.31 9.63
C ILE A 22 -0.54 3.16 8.97
N GLN A 23 -0.30 2.07 8.24
CA GLN A 23 0.97 1.81 7.55
C GLN A 23 1.16 2.68 6.30
N THR A 24 0.08 3.19 5.71
CA THR A 24 0.17 4.07 4.54
C THR A 24 0.81 5.40 4.95
N PRO A 25 1.94 5.80 4.34
CA PRO A 25 2.56 7.08 4.64
C PRO A 25 1.72 8.24 4.09
N ASP A 26 1.80 9.40 4.75
CA ASP A 26 0.86 10.52 4.54
C ASP A 26 0.89 11.07 3.10
N ASP A 27 2.03 10.94 2.41
CA ASP A 27 2.20 11.29 0.98
C ASP A 27 1.35 10.43 0.03
N ARG A 28 0.89 9.26 0.51
CA ARG A 28 0.09 8.31 -0.28
C ARG A 28 -1.38 8.28 0.10
N VAL A 29 -1.75 8.92 1.22
CA VAL A 29 -3.15 9.08 1.65
C VAL A 29 -3.82 10.10 0.73
N ARG A 30 -5.01 9.79 0.22
CA ARG A 30 -5.77 10.68 -0.68
C ARG A 30 -7.10 11.12 -0.08
N HIS A 31 -7.63 12.22 -0.61
CA HIS A 31 -8.96 12.81 -0.34
C HIS A 31 -9.18 13.38 1.07
N LEU A 32 -8.74 12.68 2.11
CA LEU A 32 -8.92 13.07 3.50
C LEU A 32 -7.60 12.93 4.27
N PRO A 33 -7.37 13.73 5.33
CA PRO A 33 -6.23 13.52 6.21
C PRO A 33 -6.35 12.16 6.91
N LYS A 34 -5.22 11.53 7.20
CA LYS A 34 -5.12 10.21 7.85
C LYS A 34 -6.04 10.02 9.08
N PRO A 35 -6.15 10.96 10.05
CA PRO A 35 -7.07 10.81 11.17
C PRO A 35 -8.55 10.77 10.75
N ALA A 36 -8.94 11.48 9.69
CA ALA A 36 -10.31 11.44 9.20
C ALA A 36 -10.66 10.07 8.60
N TRP A 37 -9.71 9.43 7.89
CA TRP A 37 -9.89 8.05 7.42
C TRP A 37 -10.03 7.05 8.56
N ILE A 38 -9.23 7.18 9.62
CA ILE A 38 -9.37 6.36 10.82
C ILE A 38 -10.76 6.56 11.44
N GLY A 39 -11.24 7.80 11.53
CA GLY A 39 -12.59 8.12 12.01
C GLY A 39 -13.69 7.47 11.17
N VAL A 40 -13.56 7.49 9.84
CA VAL A 40 -14.51 6.84 8.92
C VAL A 40 -14.56 5.33 9.13
N ILE A 41 -13.41 4.68 9.26
CA ILE A 41 -13.34 3.23 9.55
C ILE A 41 -13.86 2.94 10.97
N ALA A 42 -13.70 3.84 11.94
CA ALA A 42 -14.23 3.64 13.30
C ALA A 42 -15.76 3.77 13.35
N LEU A 43 -16.33 4.76 12.66
CA LEU A 43 -17.78 5.05 12.67
C LEU A 43 -18.59 4.03 11.86
N VAL A 44 -18.07 3.63 10.70
CA VAL A 44 -18.77 2.72 9.80
C VAL A 44 -17.78 1.64 9.32
N PRO A 45 -17.47 0.61 10.14
CA PRO A 45 -16.32 -0.25 9.93
C PRO A 45 -16.22 -0.89 8.55
N VAL A 46 -17.25 -1.63 8.15
CA VAL A 46 -17.22 -2.37 6.89
C VAL A 46 -17.17 -1.42 5.69
N VAL A 47 -18.01 -0.38 5.71
CA VAL A 47 -18.09 0.59 4.60
C VAL A 47 -16.80 1.41 4.53
N GLY A 48 -16.34 1.95 5.65
CA GLY A 48 -15.11 2.73 5.76
C GLY A 48 -13.88 1.93 5.32
N ALA A 49 -13.80 0.65 5.69
CA ALA A 49 -12.75 -0.24 5.23
C ALA A 49 -12.78 -0.43 3.71
N ILE A 50 -13.95 -0.68 3.12
CA ILE A 50 -14.11 -0.82 1.67
C ILE A 50 -13.70 0.47 0.96
N VAL A 51 -14.20 1.62 1.40
CA VAL A 51 -13.90 2.92 0.79
C VAL A 51 -12.41 3.24 0.91
N TRP A 52 -11.79 3.00 2.06
CA TRP A 52 -10.34 3.15 2.26
C TRP A 52 -9.55 2.30 1.24
N LEU A 53 -9.91 1.03 1.10
CA LEU A 53 -9.20 0.12 0.22
C LEU A 53 -9.35 0.51 -1.26
N VAL A 54 -10.48 1.07 -1.67
CA VAL A 54 -10.74 1.46 -3.07
C VAL A 54 -10.14 2.83 -3.41
N VAL A 55 -10.29 3.82 -2.53
CA VAL A 55 -10.05 5.24 -2.84
C VAL A 55 -9.05 5.91 -1.88
N GLY A 56 -8.85 5.36 -0.68
CA GLY A 56 -8.08 6.00 0.39
C GLY A 56 -6.59 6.14 0.15
N ARG A 57 -6.01 5.35 -0.77
CA ARG A 57 -4.57 5.39 -1.08
C ARG A 57 -4.25 5.33 -2.57
N SER A 58 -3.18 6.02 -2.93
CA SER A 58 -2.54 5.86 -4.24
C SER A 58 -1.89 4.47 -4.31
N ARG A 59 -2.58 3.48 -4.89
CA ARG A 59 -1.93 2.22 -5.25
C ARG A 59 -0.87 2.55 -6.29
N ARG A 60 0.41 2.50 -5.92
CA ARG A 60 1.46 2.30 -6.93
C ARG A 60 1.16 0.94 -7.52
N THR A 61 0.46 0.91 -8.65
CA THR A 61 0.33 -0.29 -9.46
C THR A 61 1.75 -0.78 -9.71
N SER A 62 2.13 -1.92 -9.15
CA SER A 62 3.44 -2.58 -9.40
C SER A 62 3.63 -3.01 -10.87
N PHE A 63 2.76 -2.57 -11.78
CA PHE A 63 2.85 -2.72 -13.23
C PHE A 63 3.71 -1.63 -13.91
N GLY A 64 4.47 -0.85 -13.16
CA GLY A 64 5.50 0.04 -13.70
C GLY A 64 6.89 -0.57 -13.49
N PRO A 65 7.84 -0.44 -14.44
CA PRO A 65 9.23 -0.81 -14.18
C PRO A 65 9.69 -0.14 -12.88
N PRO A 66 10.53 -0.79 -12.05
CA PRO A 66 10.96 -0.26 -10.76
C PRO A 66 11.69 1.07 -10.94
N ARG A 67 10.93 2.18 -10.96
CA ARG A 67 11.46 3.53 -10.97
C ARG A 67 11.98 3.79 -9.56
N GLY A 68 13.29 3.66 -9.40
CA GLY A 68 13.99 4.20 -8.24
C GLY A 68 14.87 3.23 -7.47
N ARG A 69 15.22 2.04 -7.99
CA ARG A 69 16.47 1.43 -7.52
C ARG A 69 17.59 2.14 -8.29
N PRO A 70 18.51 2.87 -7.64
CA PRO A 70 19.78 3.20 -8.27
C PRO A 70 20.37 1.89 -8.82
N PRO A 71 21.04 1.89 -9.98
CA PRO A 71 21.78 0.72 -10.43
C PRO A 71 22.58 0.19 -9.24
N GLY A 72 22.37 -1.07 -8.86
CA GLY A 72 23.20 -1.70 -7.85
C GLY A 72 24.66 -1.64 -8.29
N PRO A 73 25.63 -1.80 -7.37
CA PRO A 73 27.04 -1.87 -7.74
C PRO A 73 27.21 -2.87 -8.89
N ARG A 74 27.61 -2.37 -10.07
CA ARG A 74 27.95 -3.22 -11.23
C ARG A 74 29.35 -3.74 -11.00
N GLY A 75 29.55 -5.03 -11.28
CA GLY A 75 30.90 -5.57 -11.33
C GLY A 75 31.71 -4.92 -12.46
N PRO A 76 33.04 -4.93 -12.40
CA PRO A 76 33.90 -4.42 -13.48
C PRO A 76 33.59 -5.06 -14.85
N ASP A 77 33.19 -6.33 -14.86
CA ASP A 77 32.82 -7.07 -16.07
C ASP A 77 31.47 -6.62 -16.69
N ASP A 78 30.60 -5.99 -15.90
CA ASP A 78 29.25 -5.54 -16.31
C ASP A 78 29.20 -4.04 -16.65
N ASP A 79 30.33 -3.32 -16.55
CA ASP A 79 30.42 -1.89 -16.81
C ASP A 79 31.11 -1.62 -18.16
N PRO A 80 30.39 -1.11 -19.18
CA PRO A 80 30.99 -0.80 -20.48
C PRO A 80 32.05 0.29 -20.39
N ASP A 81 31.97 1.20 -19.41
CA ASP A 81 33.00 2.23 -19.22
C ASP A 81 34.30 1.65 -18.65
N PHE A 82 34.21 0.59 -17.83
CA PHE A 82 35.38 -0.17 -17.39
C PHE A 82 36.01 -0.96 -18.55
N LEU A 83 35.19 -1.67 -19.32
CA LEU A 83 35.66 -2.47 -20.46
C LEU A 83 36.28 -1.65 -21.60
N ARG A 84 35.89 -0.37 -21.73
CA ARG A 84 36.49 0.56 -22.70
C ARG A 84 37.94 0.94 -22.37
N GLY A 85 38.41 0.69 -21.15
CA GLY A 85 39.76 1.01 -20.69
C GLY A 85 40.76 -0.16 -20.75
N LEU A 86 40.35 -1.34 -21.23
CA LEU A 86 41.22 -2.50 -21.48
C LEU A 86 41.81 -2.46 -22.90
#